data_AF-A0A7K3GHE5-F1
#
_entry.id   AF-A0A7K3GHE5-F1
#
_cell.length_a   1.000
_cell.length_b   1.000
_cell.length_c   1.000
_cell.angle_alpha   90.00
_cell.angle_beta   90.00
_cell.angle_gamma   90.00
#
_symmetry.space_group_name_H-M   'P 1'
#
loop_
_entity.id
_entity.type
_entity.pdbx_description
1 polymer ?
#
loop_
_entity_poly.entity_id
_entity_poly.type
_entity_poly.pdbx_seq_one_letter_code
_entity_poly.pdbx_strand_id
1 'polypeptide(L)'
;MDGLRVVPARRHGQDRLYVCLPDGGNVAWYDREAARVNLLSDDRRDEVLQALGPFLTGPVAVGPPPVPTPAELARLTLHPDDDLAPNRPGEALLIALERDPGPAHRLRPDPRRRALAAEHATGTALDRLDGAGWRTLHSVPLPGGDRVHHLLIGPGGLFALHVLPTRRQRVHVGDPLVALGRREPRPLLRRVRADADRASYALTAEVRAVLVLVDPAHVNVTAPPRAVRVLTDRELPDLARRGGVLKPADVEALHSTARDRATWTRL
;
A
#
# COMPACT_ATOMS: atom_id res chain seq x y z
N MET A 1 50.64 28.43 7.66
CA MET A 1 49.31 28.06 8.19
C MET A 1 48.62 27.26 7.11
N ASP A 2 48.86 25.95 7.10
CA ASP A 2 48.28 25.06 6.10
C ASP A 2 46.98 24.47 6.65
N GLY A 3 45.89 25.21 6.47
CA GLY A 3 44.54 24.82 6.91
C GLY A 3 43.86 23.83 5.96
N LEU A 4 42.85 23.13 6.48
CA LEU A 4 41.97 22.27 5.69
C LEU A 4 41.28 23.07 4.57
N ARG A 5 41.10 22.44 3.41
CA ARG A 5 40.43 23.06 2.24
C ARG A 5 39.11 22.37 1.98
N VAL A 6 38.05 23.16 1.77
CA VAL A 6 36.73 22.66 1.41
C VAL A 6 36.55 22.77 -0.11
N VAL A 7 36.34 21.63 -0.76
CA VAL A 7 36.22 21.51 -2.22
C VAL A 7 34.82 21.00 -2.57
N PRO A 8 34.01 21.77 -3.31
CA PRO A 8 32.73 21.28 -3.80
C PRO A 8 32.94 20.27 -4.93
N ALA A 9 32.17 19.19 -4.92
CA ALA A 9 32.13 18.25 -6.02
C ALA A 9 30.73 17.67 -6.20
N ARG A 10 30.40 17.38 -7.46
CA ARG A 10 29.14 16.73 -7.84
C ARG A 10 29.46 15.36 -8.42
N ARG A 11 28.98 14.30 -7.76
CA ARG A 11 29.13 12.91 -8.23
C ARG A 11 27.81 12.18 -8.08
N HIS A 12 27.43 11.40 -9.09
CA HIS A 12 26.18 10.62 -9.11
C HIS A 12 24.92 11.44 -8.77
N GLY A 13 24.86 12.70 -9.23
CA GLY A 13 23.72 13.59 -8.97
C GLY A 13 23.70 14.27 -7.60
N GLN A 14 24.59 13.91 -6.67
CA GLN A 14 24.64 14.46 -5.32
C GLN A 14 25.68 15.57 -5.20
N ASP A 15 25.31 16.67 -4.53
CA ASP A 15 26.19 17.81 -4.23
C ASP A 15 26.87 17.62 -2.86
N ARG A 16 28.19 17.41 -2.88
CA ARG A 16 29.00 17.15 -1.69
C ARG A 16 30.12 18.17 -1.53
N LEU A 17 30.47 18.47 -0.29
CA LEU A 17 31.67 19.25 0.03
C LEU A 17 32.71 18.32 0.64
N TYR A 18 33.87 18.20 0.01
CA TYR A 18 35.00 17.41 0.50
C TYR A 18 35.93 18.30 1.32
N VAL A 19 36.41 17.79 2.45
CA VAL A 19 37.37 18.47 3.31
C VAL A 19 38.71 17.77 3.13
N CYS A 20 39.66 18.47 2.54
CA CYS A 20 40.97 17.92 2.17
C CYS A 20 42.09 18.55 2.99
N LEU A 21 43.11 17.74 3.25
CA LEU A 21 44.40 18.13 3.78
C LEU A 21 45.20 18.93 2.73
N PRO A 22 46.24 19.66 3.17
CA PRO A 22 47.13 20.41 2.27
C PRO A 22 47.85 19.55 1.24
N ASP A 23 48.10 18.27 1.56
CA ASP A 23 48.68 17.26 0.67
C ASP A 23 47.68 16.68 -0.35
N GLY A 24 46.41 17.11 -0.29
CA GLY A 24 45.32 16.64 -1.16
C GLY A 24 44.56 15.43 -0.62
N GLY A 25 44.95 14.88 0.53
CA GLY A 25 44.23 13.76 1.16
C GLY A 25 42.85 14.18 1.66
N ASN A 26 41.82 13.38 1.38
CA ASN A 26 40.47 13.64 1.89
C ASN A 26 40.35 13.18 3.35
N VAL A 27 39.80 14.00 4.23
CA VAL A 27 39.58 13.67 5.65
C VAL A 27 38.10 13.65 6.06
N ALA A 28 37.22 14.31 5.31
CA ALA A 28 35.78 14.26 5.55
C ALA A 28 34.98 14.69 4.32
N TRP A 29 33.70 14.39 4.30
CA TRP A 29 32.79 14.99 3.33
C TRP A 29 31.43 15.31 3.95
N TYR A 30 30.82 16.39 3.48
CA TYR A 30 29.51 16.86 3.90
C TYR A 30 28.49 16.63 2.78
N ASP A 31 27.41 15.93 3.13
CA ASP A 31 26.21 15.78 2.32
C ASP A 31 25.26 16.95 2.61
N ARG A 32 25.04 17.81 1.61
CA ARG A 32 24.16 18.97 1.78
C ARG A 32 22.68 18.57 1.85
N GLU A 33 22.29 17.48 1.20
CA GLU A 33 20.92 16.99 1.16
C GLU A 33 20.55 16.29 2.48
N ALA A 34 21.46 15.47 2.99
CA ALA A 34 21.27 14.74 4.25
C ALA A 34 21.70 15.51 5.51
N ALA A 35 22.20 16.75 5.37
CA ALA A 35 22.78 17.56 6.44
C ALA A 35 23.76 16.77 7.34
N ARG A 36 24.67 16.02 6.71
CA ARG A 36 25.52 15.03 7.40
C ARG A 36 26.99 15.15 7.05
N VAL A 37 27.83 15.17 8.08
CA VAL A 37 29.30 15.11 7.96
C VAL A 37 29.79 13.68 8.19
N ASN A 38 30.50 13.14 7.21
CA ASN A 38 31.14 11.84 7.28
C ASN A 38 32.63 12.04 7.47
N LEU A 39 33.14 11.67 8.65
CA LEU A 39 34.56 11.74 8.99
C LEU A 39 35.26 10.45 8.56
N LEU A 40 36.44 10.55 7.97
CA LEU A 40 37.30 9.40 7.66
C LEU A 40 38.23 9.04 8.84
N SER A 41 38.51 9.99 9.73
CA SER A 41 39.11 9.78 11.05
C SER A 41 38.49 10.75 12.06
N ASP A 42 38.34 10.30 13.31
CA ASP A 42 37.78 11.11 14.40
C ASP A 42 38.81 12.09 15.00
N ASP A 43 40.11 11.86 14.77
CA ASP A 43 41.23 12.63 15.35
C ASP A 43 41.21 14.12 15.01
N ARG A 44 40.48 14.50 13.95
CA ARG A 44 40.38 15.88 13.42
C ARG A 44 38.95 16.40 13.34
N ARG A 45 38.03 15.83 14.13
CA ARG A 45 36.60 16.19 14.14
C ARG A 45 36.36 17.69 14.26
N ASP A 46 36.99 18.34 15.24
CA ASP A 46 36.76 19.76 15.51
C ASP A 46 37.31 20.66 14.41
N GLU A 47 38.48 20.34 13.84
CA GLU A 47 39.07 21.05 12.70
C GLU A 47 38.17 20.97 11.46
N VAL A 48 37.60 19.80 11.19
CA VAL A 48 36.67 19.57 10.07
C VAL A 48 35.38 20.37 10.26
N LEU A 49 34.79 20.34 11.45
CA LEU A 49 33.57 21.10 11.74
C LEU A 49 33.81 22.61 11.65
N GLN A 50 34.98 23.09 12.11
CA GLN A 50 35.38 24.48 11.97
C GLN A 50 35.53 24.89 10.50
N ALA A 51 36.18 24.05 9.68
CA ALA A 51 36.36 24.31 8.24
C ALA A 51 35.02 24.30 7.47
N LEU A 52 34.09 23.42 7.87
CA LEU A 52 32.76 23.33 7.26
C LEU A 52 31.78 24.40 7.74
N GLY A 53 32.04 25.05 8.88
CA GLY A 53 31.15 26.02 9.53
C GLY A 53 30.45 27.02 8.58
N PRO A 54 31.16 27.66 7.63
CA PRO A 54 30.54 28.59 6.68
C PRO A 54 29.51 27.96 5.71
N PHE A 55 29.52 26.63 5.56
CA PHE A 55 28.68 25.89 4.62
C PHE A 55 27.53 25.12 5.29
N LEU A 56 27.49 25.08 6.62
CA LEU A 56 26.44 24.40 7.37
C LEU A 56 25.21 25.30 7.48
N THR A 57 24.04 24.78 7.11
CA THR A 57 22.77 25.53 7.10
C THR A 57 21.87 25.22 8.31
N GLY A 58 22.39 24.55 9.33
CA GLY A 58 21.65 24.13 10.52
C GLY A 58 22.39 23.05 11.33
N PRO A 59 21.72 22.42 12.31
CA PRO A 59 22.27 21.28 13.04
C PRO A 59 22.64 20.16 12.07
N VAL A 60 23.84 19.60 12.21
CA VAL A 60 24.33 18.51 11.34
C VAL A 60 24.61 17.26 12.14
N ALA A 61 24.31 16.11 11.54
CA ALA A 61 24.70 14.82 12.09
C ALA A 61 26.16 14.52 11.72
N VAL A 62 26.94 14.03 12.68
CA VAL A 62 28.33 13.61 12.46
C VAL A 62 28.41 12.10 12.63
N GLY A 63 29.05 11.43 11.67
CA GLY A 63 29.26 9.99 11.69
C GLY A 63 28.44 9.23 10.64
N PRO A 64 28.64 7.90 10.54
CA PRO A 64 27.96 7.08 9.55
C PRO A 64 26.43 7.23 9.65
N PRO A 65 25.69 7.02 8.54
CA PRO A 65 24.24 6.95 8.62
C PRO A 65 23.84 5.91 9.68
N PRO A 66 22.74 6.13 10.42
CA PRO A 66 22.28 5.14 11.38
C PRO A 66 22.08 3.81 10.65
N VAL A 67 22.65 2.73 11.19
CA VAL A 67 22.46 1.39 10.66
C VAL A 67 20.95 1.09 10.73
N PRO A 68 20.32 0.64 9.62
CA PRO A 68 18.93 0.23 9.67
C PRO A 68 18.75 -0.82 10.76
N THR A 69 17.71 -0.66 11.58
CA THR A 69 17.36 -1.66 12.60
C THR A 69 17.08 -3.02 11.94
N PRO A 70 17.21 -4.14 12.66
CA PRO A 70 16.83 -5.46 12.13
C PRO A 70 15.40 -5.51 11.59
N ALA A 71 14.49 -4.73 12.17
CA ALA A 71 13.13 -4.56 11.67
C ALA A 71 13.07 -3.79 10.34
N GLU A 72 13.86 -2.74 10.17
CA GLU A 72 13.98 -2.01 8.90
C GLU A 72 14.69 -2.83 7.81
N LEU A 73 15.67 -3.65 8.18
CA LEU A 73 16.30 -4.63 7.28
C LEU A 73 15.33 -5.73 6.85
N ALA A 74 14.56 -6.31 7.77
CA ALA A 74 13.52 -7.29 7.42
C ALA A 74 12.43 -6.70 6.52
N ARG A 75 12.07 -5.41 6.73
CA ARG A 75 11.18 -4.64 5.84
C ARG A 75 11.74 -4.46 4.43
N LEU A 76 13.07 -4.45 4.28
CA LEU A 76 13.76 -4.31 2.99
C LEU A 76 13.99 -5.66 2.29
N THR A 77 13.67 -6.78 2.94
CA THR A 77 13.92 -8.14 2.42
C THR A 77 12.75 -9.09 2.67
N LEU A 78 11.51 -8.66 2.45
CA LEU A 78 10.43 -9.63 2.28
C LEU A 78 10.80 -10.55 1.10
N HIS A 79 10.70 -11.86 1.31
CA HIS A 79 10.91 -12.80 0.22
C HIS A 79 9.88 -12.50 -0.88
N PRO A 80 10.24 -12.49 -2.18
CA PRO A 80 9.30 -12.15 -3.25
C PRO A 80 7.99 -12.95 -3.22
N ASP A 81 8.03 -14.20 -2.76
CA ASP A 81 6.85 -15.06 -2.64
C ASP A 81 5.92 -14.69 -1.47
N ASP A 82 6.46 -14.02 -0.45
CA ASP A 82 5.73 -13.57 0.73
C ASP A 82 5.24 -12.13 0.60
N ASP A 83 5.74 -11.39 -0.39
CA ASP A 83 5.30 -10.03 -0.66
C ASP A 83 4.03 -10.01 -1.53
N LEU A 84 2.95 -9.46 -0.97
CA LEU A 84 1.67 -9.28 -1.64
C LEU A 84 1.56 -7.95 -2.40
N ALA A 85 2.50 -7.02 -2.21
CA ALA A 85 2.50 -5.74 -2.92
C ALA A 85 2.45 -5.84 -4.46
N PRO A 86 3.14 -6.80 -5.13
CA PRO A 86 3.08 -6.90 -6.59
C PRO A 86 1.80 -7.56 -7.12
N ASN A 87 0.87 -8.02 -6.26
CA ASN A 87 -0.37 -8.65 -6.73
C ASN A 87 -1.16 -7.69 -7.62
N ARG A 88 -1.59 -8.19 -8.79
CA ARG A 88 -2.48 -7.44 -9.66
C ARG A 88 -3.92 -7.47 -9.11
N PRO A 89 -4.78 -6.50 -9.47
CA PRO A 89 -6.21 -6.60 -9.20
C PRO A 89 -6.75 -7.91 -9.81
N GLY A 90 -7.34 -8.79 -8.99
CA GLY A 90 -7.80 -10.10 -9.46
C GLY A 90 -6.71 -11.14 -9.73
N GLU A 91 -5.48 -10.99 -9.21
CA GLU A 91 -4.39 -12.00 -9.28
C GLU A 91 -4.87 -13.44 -9.03
N ALA A 92 -5.65 -13.66 -7.97
CA ALA A 92 -6.19 -14.98 -7.65
C ALA A 92 -7.10 -15.55 -8.76
N LEU A 93 -7.85 -14.69 -9.45
CA LEU A 93 -8.69 -15.09 -10.59
C LEU A 93 -7.86 -15.36 -11.84
N LEU A 94 -6.79 -14.59 -12.07
CA LEU A 94 -5.84 -14.85 -13.16
C LEU A 94 -5.21 -16.23 -13.01
N ILE A 95 -4.65 -16.52 -11.82
CA ILE A 95 -4.08 -17.83 -11.49
C ILE A 95 -5.12 -18.94 -11.65
N ALA A 96 -6.35 -18.74 -11.18
CA ALA A 96 -7.41 -19.75 -11.30
C ALA A 96 -7.82 -20.02 -12.75
N LEU A 97 -7.84 -18.99 -13.60
CA LEU A 97 -8.16 -19.10 -15.03
C LEU A 97 -7.02 -19.75 -15.82
N GLU A 98 -5.77 -19.53 -15.41
CA GLU A 98 -4.59 -20.14 -16.02
C GLU A 98 -4.48 -21.63 -15.65
N ARG A 99 -4.70 -21.98 -14.38
CA ARG A 99 -4.63 -23.37 -13.90
C ARG A 99 -5.77 -24.24 -14.41
N ASP A 100 -6.97 -23.67 -14.54
CA ASP A 100 -8.15 -24.36 -15.05
C ASP A 100 -8.81 -23.50 -16.15
N PRO A 101 -8.21 -23.51 -17.36
CA PRO A 101 -8.78 -22.81 -18.51
C PRO A 101 -10.05 -23.55 -18.91
N GLY A 102 -11.21 -22.96 -18.59
CA GLY A 102 -12.49 -23.54 -18.96
C GLY A 102 -12.59 -23.84 -20.47
N PRO A 103 -13.52 -24.72 -20.89
CA PRO A 103 -13.68 -25.15 -22.28
C PRO A 103 -13.73 -23.99 -23.28
N ALA A 104 -12.99 -24.11 -24.39
CA ALA A 104 -12.83 -23.08 -25.42
C ALA A 104 -14.16 -22.61 -26.04
N HIS A 105 -15.15 -23.49 -26.12
CA HIS A 105 -16.47 -23.20 -26.69
C HIS A 105 -17.57 -23.37 -25.64
N ARG A 106 -17.93 -22.28 -24.96
CA ARG A 106 -19.14 -22.22 -24.11
C ARG A 106 -20.11 -21.18 -24.64
N LEU A 107 -21.39 -21.56 -24.73
CA LEU A 107 -22.51 -20.64 -24.95
C LEU A 107 -22.65 -19.58 -23.84
N ARG A 108 -22.07 -19.83 -22.65
CA ARG A 108 -22.02 -18.88 -21.54
C ARG A 108 -20.57 -18.59 -21.15
N PRO A 109 -20.12 -17.32 -21.20
CA PRO A 109 -18.79 -16.93 -20.73
C PRO A 109 -18.56 -17.31 -19.27
N ASP A 110 -17.34 -17.76 -18.96
CA ASP A 110 -16.90 -18.08 -17.60
C ASP A 110 -17.17 -16.90 -16.65
N PRO A 111 -17.92 -17.09 -15.54
CA PRO A 111 -18.19 -16.02 -14.59
C PRO A 111 -16.93 -15.40 -13.99
N ARG A 112 -15.81 -16.15 -13.87
CA ARG A 112 -14.52 -15.68 -13.35
C ARG A 112 -13.95 -14.55 -14.20
N ARG A 113 -14.08 -14.61 -15.54
CA ARG A 113 -13.60 -13.54 -16.44
C ARG A 113 -14.29 -12.21 -16.18
N ARG A 114 -15.56 -12.26 -15.80
CA ARG A 114 -16.35 -11.06 -15.48
C ARG A 114 -16.03 -10.52 -14.08
N ALA A 115 -15.78 -11.40 -13.12
CA ALA A 115 -15.27 -10.98 -11.81
C ALA A 115 -13.90 -10.31 -11.96
N LEU A 116 -13.01 -10.89 -12.76
CA LEU A 116 -11.69 -10.34 -13.05
C LEU A 116 -11.78 -8.95 -13.69
N ALA A 117 -12.63 -8.77 -14.70
CA ALA A 117 -12.83 -7.45 -15.31
C ALA A 117 -13.33 -6.40 -14.32
N ALA A 118 -14.19 -6.80 -13.36
CA ALA A 118 -14.69 -5.90 -12.33
C ALA A 118 -13.65 -5.56 -11.27
N GLU A 119 -12.82 -6.54 -10.86
CA GLU A 119 -11.69 -6.31 -9.94
C GLU A 119 -10.61 -5.44 -10.60
N HIS A 120 -10.31 -5.63 -11.91
CA HIS A 120 -9.45 -4.71 -12.67
C HIS A 120 -10.01 -3.29 -12.69
N ALA A 121 -11.28 -3.10 -13.06
CA ALA A 121 -11.88 -1.78 -13.12
C ALA A 121 -11.89 -1.07 -11.75
N THR A 122 -12.13 -1.85 -10.68
CA THR A 122 -12.03 -1.34 -9.30
C THR A 122 -10.60 -0.97 -8.95
N GLY A 123 -9.62 -1.84 -9.24
CA GLY A 123 -8.20 -1.56 -9.04
C GLY A 123 -7.76 -0.27 -9.73
N THR A 124 -8.04 -0.10 -11.02
CA THR A 124 -7.74 1.13 -11.76
C THR A 124 -8.38 2.37 -11.14
N ALA A 125 -9.56 2.24 -10.52
CA ALA A 125 -10.18 3.35 -9.82
C ALA A 125 -9.45 3.68 -8.49
N LEU A 126 -8.93 2.67 -7.79
CA LEU A 126 -8.19 2.80 -6.54
C LEU A 126 -6.77 3.35 -6.75
N ASP A 127 -6.09 2.99 -7.85
CA ASP A 127 -4.74 3.50 -8.18
C ASP A 127 -4.72 5.05 -8.24
N ARG A 128 -5.85 5.68 -8.60
CA ARG A 128 -5.99 7.14 -8.62
C ARG A 128 -5.98 7.77 -7.22
N LEU A 129 -6.10 6.97 -6.16
CA LEU A 129 -6.07 7.43 -4.78
C LEU A 129 -4.66 7.42 -4.18
N ASP A 130 -3.69 6.75 -4.81
CA ASP A 130 -2.33 6.60 -4.28
C ASP A 130 -1.64 7.96 -4.02
N GLY A 131 -1.87 8.94 -4.91
CA GLY A 131 -1.36 10.30 -4.77
C GLY A 131 -1.95 11.09 -3.57
N ALA A 132 -3.01 10.58 -2.94
CA ALA A 132 -3.65 11.18 -1.77
C ALA A 132 -3.27 10.48 -0.45
N GLY A 133 -2.15 9.73 -0.45
CA GLY A 133 -1.65 9.03 0.73
C GLY A 133 -2.32 7.69 1.01
N TRP A 134 -3.02 7.13 0.01
CA TRP A 134 -3.59 5.79 0.09
C TRP A 134 -2.60 4.74 -0.42
N ARG A 135 -2.76 3.51 0.08
CA ARG A 135 -2.07 2.30 -0.35
C ARG A 135 -3.10 1.22 -0.59
N THR A 136 -2.95 0.49 -1.68
CA THR A 136 -3.85 -0.59 -2.06
C THR A 136 -3.07 -1.89 -2.18
N LEU A 137 -3.60 -2.96 -1.60
CA LEU A 137 -3.16 -4.34 -1.86
C LEU A 137 -4.29 -5.10 -2.53
N HIS A 138 -3.94 -5.93 -3.51
CA HIS A 138 -4.91 -6.70 -4.28
C HIS A 138 -4.82 -8.19 -3.95
N SER A 139 -5.96 -8.88 -4.05
CA SER A 139 -6.04 -10.34 -3.88
C SER A 139 -5.38 -10.84 -2.58
N VAL A 140 -5.65 -10.17 -1.46
CA VAL A 140 -5.08 -10.52 -0.16
C VAL A 140 -5.70 -11.83 0.32
N PRO A 141 -4.92 -12.92 0.50
CA PRO A 141 -5.46 -14.21 0.87
C PRO A 141 -6.02 -14.20 2.29
N LEU A 142 -7.06 -15.01 2.54
CA LEU A 142 -7.58 -15.32 3.87
C LEU A 142 -7.58 -16.84 4.07
N PRO A 143 -7.53 -17.34 5.31
CA PRO A 143 -7.66 -18.77 5.57
C PRO A 143 -8.96 -19.34 5.01
N GLY A 144 -8.93 -20.63 4.64
CA GLY A 144 -10.06 -21.32 4.02
C GLY A 144 -10.21 -21.06 2.52
N GLY A 145 -9.23 -20.41 1.88
CA GLY A 145 -9.23 -20.15 0.43
C GLY A 145 -10.07 -18.94 0.00
N ASP A 146 -10.57 -18.16 0.96
CA ASP A 146 -11.19 -16.86 0.68
C ASP A 146 -10.11 -15.77 0.44
N ARG A 147 -10.56 -14.57 0.07
CA ARG A 147 -9.68 -13.41 -0.11
C ARG A 147 -10.42 -12.10 0.10
N VAL A 148 -9.67 -11.07 0.49
CA VAL A 148 -10.09 -9.68 0.28
C VAL A 148 -9.71 -9.28 -1.14
N HIS A 149 -10.65 -8.74 -1.93
CA HIS A 149 -10.37 -8.42 -3.33
C HIS A 149 -9.41 -7.23 -3.43
N HIS A 150 -9.69 -6.16 -2.65
CA HIS A 150 -8.80 -5.02 -2.45
C HIS A 150 -8.79 -4.61 -0.98
N LEU A 151 -7.61 -4.44 -0.40
CA LEU A 151 -7.43 -3.83 0.90
C LEU A 151 -6.90 -2.41 0.68
N LEU A 152 -7.65 -1.43 1.16
CA LEU A 152 -7.31 -0.03 1.04
C LEU A 152 -6.90 0.52 2.41
N ILE A 153 -5.72 1.13 2.50
CA ILE A 153 -5.13 1.67 3.73
C ILE A 153 -4.77 3.13 3.45
N GLY A 154 -5.28 4.06 4.25
CA GLY A 154 -4.95 5.47 4.05
C GLY A 154 -5.52 6.37 5.13
N PRO A 155 -5.48 7.70 4.93
CA PRO A 155 -5.83 8.67 5.96
C PRO A 155 -7.23 8.45 6.52
N GLY A 156 -8.18 8.03 5.68
CA GLY A 156 -9.55 7.76 6.10
C GLY A 156 -9.74 6.49 6.93
N GLY A 157 -8.71 5.65 7.10
CA GLY A 157 -8.72 4.34 7.79
C GLY A 157 -8.57 3.14 6.83
N LEU A 158 -8.85 1.92 7.31
CA LEU A 158 -8.73 0.69 6.51
C LEU A 158 -10.08 0.20 5.98
N PHE A 159 -10.07 -0.36 4.78
CA PHE A 159 -11.26 -0.91 4.13
C PHE A 159 -10.96 -2.22 3.40
N ALA A 160 -11.76 -3.25 3.69
CA ALA A 160 -11.76 -4.51 2.94
C ALA A 160 -12.88 -4.45 1.90
N LEU A 161 -12.51 -4.42 0.62
CA LEU A 161 -13.43 -4.31 -0.50
C LEU A 161 -13.73 -5.70 -1.06
N HIS A 162 -15.03 -5.96 -1.22
CA HIS A 162 -15.56 -7.07 -1.98
C HIS A 162 -16.20 -6.55 -3.26
N VAL A 163 -15.75 -7.03 -4.41
CA VAL A 163 -16.20 -6.55 -5.73
C VAL A 163 -17.26 -7.48 -6.30
N LEU A 164 -18.44 -6.92 -6.62
CA LEU A 164 -19.56 -7.64 -7.22
C LEU A 164 -19.84 -7.12 -8.64
N PRO A 165 -19.58 -7.90 -9.70
CA PRO A 165 -19.98 -7.53 -11.06
C PRO A 165 -21.51 -7.65 -11.25
N THR A 166 -22.19 -6.52 -11.51
CA THR A 166 -23.66 -6.50 -11.57
C THR A 166 -24.23 -6.63 -12.97
N ARG A 167 -23.45 -6.35 -14.03
CA ARG A 167 -23.83 -6.48 -15.46
C ARG A 167 -25.03 -5.63 -15.87
N ARG A 168 -25.08 -4.35 -15.47
CA ARG A 168 -26.22 -3.46 -15.69
C ARG A 168 -27.55 -4.04 -15.22
N GLN A 169 -27.52 -4.92 -14.23
CA GLN A 169 -28.72 -5.41 -13.59
C GLN A 169 -29.10 -4.46 -12.46
N ARG A 170 -30.39 -4.48 -12.11
CA ARG A 170 -30.88 -3.88 -10.86
C ARG A 170 -30.31 -4.67 -9.69
N VAL A 171 -29.83 -3.97 -8.67
CA VAL A 171 -29.31 -4.55 -7.44
C VAL A 171 -30.28 -4.22 -6.32
N HIS A 172 -30.69 -5.23 -5.56
CA HIS A 172 -31.46 -5.05 -4.33
C HIS A 172 -30.60 -5.46 -3.15
N VAL A 173 -30.43 -4.57 -2.18
CA VAL A 173 -29.70 -4.80 -0.94
C VAL A 173 -30.67 -4.70 0.23
N GLY A 174 -30.89 -5.82 0.92
CA GLY A 174 -31.63 -5.89 2.16
C GLY A 174 -30.91 -6.82 3.12
N ASP A 175 -30.22 -6.27 4.12
CA ASP A 175 -29.30 -7.02 5.01
C ASP A 175 -29.94 -8.32 5.55
N PRO A 176 -29.31 -9.50 5.38
CA PRO A 176 -27.96 -9.73 4.82
C PRO A 176 -27.89 -10.03 3.33
N LEU A 177 -29.03 -9.96 2.64
CA LEU A 177 -29.23 -10.42 1.27
C LEU A 177 -28.86 -9.36 0.23
N VAL A 178 -28.26 -9.83 -0.87
CA VAL A 178 -28.04 -9.07 -2.10
C VAL A 178 -28.62 -9.87 -3.26
N ALA A 179 -29.48 -9.24 -4.06
CA ALA A 179 -30.09 -9.83 -5.24
C ALA A 179 -29.71 -9.05 -6.51
N LEU A 180 -29.46 -9.77 -7.60
CA LEU A 180 -29.12 -9.21 -8.91
C LEU A 180 -30.22 -9.55 -9.93
N GLY A 181 -30.97 -8.54 -10.36
CA GLY A 181 -32.10 -8.72 -11.28
C GLY A 181 -33.13 -9.68 -10.70
N ARG A 182 -33.43 -10.75 -11.45
CA ARG A 182 -34.37 -11.82 -11.04
C ARG A 182 -33.69 -13.02 -10.39
N ARG A 183 -32.40 -12.92 -10.06
CA ARG A 183 -31.67 -14.03 -9.40
C ARG A 183 -32.07 -14.14 -7.95
N GLU A 184 -31.97 -15.35 -7.41
CA GLU A 184 -32.17 -15.63 -6.01
C GLU A 184 -31.27 -14.73 -5.13
N PRO A 185 -31.82 -14.06 -4.10
CA PRO A 185 -31.04 -13.29 -3.15
C PRO A 185 -30.02 -14.17 -2.41
N ARG A 186 -28.80 -13.68 -2.20
CA ARG A 186 -27.74 -14.40 -1.49
C ARG A 186 -27.26 -13.61 -0.27
N PRO A 187 -26.90 -14.26 0.85
CA PRO A 187 -26.47 -13.58 2.08
C PRO A 187 -25.04 -13.03 1.99
N LEU A 188 -24.75 -12.28 0.92
CA LEU A 188 -23.41 -11.78 0.59
C LEU A 188 -22.85 -10.88 1.70
N LEU A 189 -23.68 -10.07 2.35
CA LEU A 189 -23.21 -9.14 3.37
C LEU A 189 -22.65 -9.84 4.62
N ARG A 190 -23.03 -11.10 4.89
CA ARG A 190 -22.38 -11.89 5.95
C ARG A 190 -20.92 -12.18 5.62
N ARG A 191 -20.63 -12.55 4.37
CA ARG A 191 -19.28 -12.81 3.89
C ARG A 191 -18.44 -11.54 3.88
N VAL A 192 -18.97 -10.44 3.35
CA VAL A 192 -18.25 -9.16 3.29
C VAL A 192 -17.85 -8.68 4.70
N ARG A 193 -18.72 -8.85 5.70
CA ARG A 193 -18.38 -8.60 7.11
C ARG A 193 -17.30 -9.53 7.64
N ALA A 194 -17.48 -10.84 7.46
CA ALA A 194 -16.53 -11.83 7.95
C ALA A 194 -15.12 -11.66 7.35
N ASP A 195 -15.02 -11.24 6.09
CA ASP A 195 -13.74 -10.94 5.44
C ASP A 195 -13.05 -9.73 6.10
N ALA A 196 -13.82 -8.68 6.41
CA ALA A 196 -13.33 -7.50 7.10
C ALA A 196 -12.98 -7.76 8.57
N ASP A 197 -13.75 -8.60 9.28
CA ASP A 197 -13.47 -9.01 10.65
C ASP A 197 -12.15 -9.81 10.72
N ARG A 198 -11.95 -10.74 9.78
CA ARG A 198 -10.69 -11.49 9.62
C ARG A 198 -9.52 -10.55 9.32
N ALA A 199 -9.71 -9.58 8.43
CA ALA A 199 -8.68 -8.59 8.16
C ALA A 199 -8.37 -7.69 9.37
N SER A 200 -9.39 -7.36 10.16
CA SER A 200 -9.23 -6.58 11.38
C SER A 200 -8.41 -7.32 12.43
N TYR A 201 -8.66 -8.62 12.58
CA TYR A 201 -7.87 -9.48 13.46
C TYR A 201 -6.41 -9.57 12.99
N ALA A 202 -6.17 -9.85 11.71
CA ALA A 202 -4.82 -10.01 11.16
C ALA A 202 -3.96 -8.73 11.30
N LEU A 203 -4.57 -7.56 11.09
CA LEU A 203 -3.86 -6.28 11.17
C LEU A 203 -3.92 -5.64 12.56
N THR A 204 -4.63 -6.25 13.52
CA THR A 204 -4.89 -5.69 14.85
C THR A 204 -5.42 -4.24 14.80
N ALA A 205 -6.22 -3.94 13.77
CA ALA A 205 -6.74 -2.61 13.47
C ALA A 205 -8.14 -2.71 12.89
N GLU A 206 -9.00 -1.69 13.09
CA GLU A 206 -10.36 -1.72 12.53
C GLU A 206 -10.32 -1.65 10.99
N VAL A 207 -10.78 -2.71 10.33
CA VAL A 207 -10.98 -2.77 8.88
C VAL A 207 -12.47 -2.74 8.58
N ARG A 208 -12.94 -1.71 7.88
CA ARG A 208 -14.36 -1.56 7.56
C ARG A 208 -14.73 -2.29 6.28
N ALA A 209 -15.86 -2.99 6.31
CA ALA A 209 -16.33 -3.78 5.20
C ALA A 209 -16.98 -2.91 4.11
N VAL A 210 -16.60 -3.12 2.85
CA VAL A 210 -17.14 -2.40 1.69
C VAL A 210 -17.57 -3.37 0.59
N LEU A 211 -18.82 -3.29 0.17
CA LEU A 211 -19.31 -3.96 -1.05
C LEU A 211 -19.28 -2.96 -2.21
N VAL A 212 -18.52 -3.28 -3.26
CA VAL A 212 -18.41 -2.48 -4.48
C VAL A 212 -19.24 -3.11 -5.59
N LEU A 213 -20.21 -2.36 -6.11
CA LEU A 213 -21.10 -2.75 -7.20
C LEU A 213 -20.56 -2.17 -8.52
N VAL A 214 -20.13 -3.04 -9.43
CA VAL A 214 -19.52 -2.60 -10.71
C VAL A 214 -20.53 -2.66 -11.85
N ASP A 215 -20.75 -1.49 -12.48
CA ASP A 215 -21.75 -1.24 -13.54
C ASP A 215 -23.18 -1.69 -13.17
N PRO A 216 -23.80 -1.17 -12.09
CA PRO A 216 -25.21 -1.42 -11.78
C PRO A 216 -26.13 -0.53 -12.63
N ALA A 217 -27.28 -1.06 -13.06
CA ALA A 217 -28.29 -0.21 -13.71
C ALA A 217 -29.07 0.65 -12.70
N HIS A 218 -29.34 0.08 -11.52
CA HIS A 218 -30.00 0.76 -10.42
C HIS A 218 -29.67 0.02 -9.13
N VAL A 219 -29.42 0.76 -8.05
CA VAL A 219 -29.20 0.19 -6.72
C VAL A 219 -30.37 0.57 -5.82
N ASN A 220 -31.06 -0.42 -5.28
CA ASN A 220 -32.11 -0.22 -4.27
C ASN A 220 -31.62 -0.79 -2.94
N VAL A 221 -31.43 0.08 -1.95
CA VAL A 221 -31.04 -0.28 -0.59
C VAL A 221 -32.27 -0.10 0.30
N THR A 222 -32.81 -1.20 0.81
CA THR A 222 -34.04 -1.15 1.62
C THR A 222 -33.83 -0.42 2.95
N ALA A 223 -32.68 -0.63 3.57
CA ALA A 223 -32.22 0.06 4.78
C ALA A 223 -30.67 0.03 4.81
N PRO A 224 -30.02 0.99 5.49
CA PRO A 224 -28.57 1.00 5.64
C PRO A 224 -28.05 -0.34 6.18
N PRO A 225 -27.20 -1.08 5.45
CA PRO A 225 -26.69 -2.37 5.91
C PRO A 225 -25.84 -2.23 7.16
N ARG A 226 -25.98 -3.17 8.10
CA ARG A 226 -25.19 -3.15 9.34
C ARG A 226 -23.74 -3.42 9.04
N ALA A 227 -22.87 -2.49 9.43
CA ALA A 227 -21.40 -2.61 9.34
C ALA A 227 -20.84 -2.90 7.94
N VAL A 228 -21.62 -2.64 6.87
CA VAL A 228 -21.14 -2.73 5.48
C VAL A 228 -21.51 -1.47 4.74
N ARG A 229 -20.51 -0.83 4.13
CA ARG A 229 -20.77 0.26 3.19
C ARG A 229 -20.99 -0.33 1.80
N VAL A 230 -22.07 0.06 1.14
CA VAL A 230 -22.32 -0.30 -0.26
C VAL A 230 -21.97 0.90 -1.11
N LEU A 231 -21.11 0.70 -2.10
CA LEU A 231 -20.66 1.72 -3.05
C LEU A 231 -20.79 1.19 -4.47
N THR A 232 -21.03 2.08 -5.41
CA THR A 232 -20.80 1.83 -6.83
C THR A 232 -19.35 2.15 -7.18
N ASP A 233 -18.89 1.64 -8.33
CA ASP A 233 -17.59 2.00 -8.93
C ASP A 233 -17.38 3.52 -9.07
N ARG A 234 -18.45 4.29 -9.33
CA ARG A 234 -18.41 5.76 -9.42
C ARG A 234 -18.26 6.46 -8.07
N GLU A 235 -18.68 5.82 -6.98
CA GLU A 235 -18.63 6.35 -5.62
C GLU A 235 -17.37 5.91 -4.86
N LEU A 236 -16.52 5.07 -5.46
CA LEU A 236 -15.25 4.66 -4.85
C LEU A 236 -14.37 5.84 -4.39
N PRO A 237 -14.24 6.96 -5.16
CA PRO A 237 -13.47 8.11 -4.70
C PRO A 237 -13.98 8.75 -3.39
N ASP A 238 -15.23 8.50 -2.99
CA ASP A 238 -15.76 8.94 -1.69
C ASP A 238 -15.08 8.28 -0.49
N LEU A 239 -14.32 7.20 -0.69
CA LEU A 239 -13.48 6.63 0.38
C LEU A 239 -12.34 7.58 0.75
N ALA A 240 -11.75 8.25 -0.25
CA ALA A 240 -10.63 9.18 -0.05
C ALA A 240 -11.03 10.51 0.59
N ARG A 241 -12.31 10.89 0.51
CA ARG A 241 -12.84 12.12 1.12
C ARG A 241 -13.02 12.05 2.63
N ARG A 242 -12.84 10.89 3.25
CA ARG A 242 -12.98 10.73 4.71
C ARG A 242 -11.76 11.30 5.43
N GLY A 243 -12.02 12.09 6.47
CA GLY A 243 -11.01 12.84 7.23
C GLY A 243 -9.86 11.97 7.76
N GLY A 244 -8.69 12.59 7.94
CA GLY A 244 -7.45 11.93 8.33
C GLY A 244 -7.47 11.42 9.77
N VAL A 245 -7.77 10.13 9.92
CA VAL A 245 -7.64 9.35 11.17
C VAL A 245 -6.20 8.82 11.31
N LEU A 246 -5.58 8.39 10.20
CA LEU A 246 -4.23 7.82 10.19
C LEU A 246 -3.20 8.83 9.71
N LYS A 247 -2.06 8.90 10.41
CA LYS A 247 -0.90 9.69 9.97
C LYS A 247 -0.20 8.96 8.82
N PRO A 248 0.51 9.67 7.92
CA PRO A 248 1.25 9.03 6.83
C PRO A 248 2.19 7.90 7.30
N ALA A 249 2.87 8.07 8.42
CA ALA A 249 3.75 7.05 8.99
C ALA A 249 2.98 5.77 9.41
N ASP A 250 1.77 5.92 9.96
CA ASP A 250 0.93 4.79 10.37
C ASP A 250 0.40 4.04 9.14
N VAL A 251 0.05 4.77 8.07
CA VAL A 251 -0.36 4.18 6.79
C VAL A 251 0.75 3.31 6.21
N GLU A 252 1.99 3.81 6.17
CA GLU A 252 3.13 3.02 5.67
C GLU A 252 3.45 1.81 6.56
N ALA A 253 3.35 1.95 7.89
CA ALA A 253 3.56 0.85 8.82
C ALA A 253 2.52 -0.26 8.65
N LEU A 254 1.23 0.11 8.53
CA LEU A 254 0.13 -0.81 8.28
C LEU A 254 0.25 -1.47 6.91
N HIS A 255 0.60 -0.70 5.88
CA HIS A 255 0.85 -1.24 4.54
C HIS A 255 2.02 -2.23 4.52
N SER A 256 3.12 -1.92 5.21
CA SER A 256 4.26 -2.82 5.35
C SER A 256 3.90 -4.13 6.07
N THR A 257 2.99 -4.08 7.03
CA THR A 257 2.50 -5.29 7.73
C THR A 257 1.54 -6.07 6.84
N ALA A 258 0.64 -5.37 6.15
CA ALA A 258 -0.39 -5.97 5.31
C ALA A 258 0.16 -6.65 4.06
N ARG A 259 1.30 -6.20 3.52
CA ARG A 259 1.93 -6.83 2.35
C ARG A 259 2.64 -8.14 2.68
N ASP A 260 2.95 -8.42 3.94
CA ASP A 260 3.53 -9.70 4.35
C ASP A 260 2.44 -10.79 4.35
N ARG A 261 2.61 -11.81 3.52
CA ARG A 261 1.70 -12.97 3.43
C ARG A 261 1.56 -13.68 4.79
N ALA A 262 2.61 -13.72 5.61
CA ALA A 262 2.58 -14.36 6.92
C ALA A 262 1.61 -13.69 7.90
N THR A 263 1.29 -12.42 7.72
CA THR A 263 0.25 -11.70 8.48
C THR A 263 -1.11 -12.38 8.34
N TRP A 264 -1.39 -12.97 7.18
CA TRP A 264 -2.70 -13.51 6.84
C TRP A 264 -2.84 -15.02 7.08
N THR A 265 -1.73 -15.74 7.28
CA THR A 265 -1.72 -17.19 7.49
C THR A 265 -1.83 -17.60 8.96
N ARG A 266 -1.66 -16.67 9.90
CA ARG A 266 -1.74 -16.89 11.35
C ARG A 266 -3.16 -16.74 11.94
N LEU A 267 -4.15 -16.53 11.06
CA LEU A 267 -5.57 -16.37 11.37
C LEU A 267 -6.25 -17.71 11.69
#